data_AF-A0A2M9D1M1-F1
#
_entry.id   AF-A0A2M9D1M1-F1
#
_cell.length_a   1.000
_cell.length_b   1.000
_cell.length_c   1.000
_cell.angle_alpha   90.00
_cell.angle_beta   90.00
_cell.angle_gamma   90.00
#
_symmetry.space_group_name_H-M   'P 1'
#
loop_
_entity.id
_entity.type
_entity.pdbx_description
1 polymer ?
#
loop_
_entity_poly.entity_id
_entity_poly.type
_entity_poly.pdbx_seq_one_letter_code
_entity_poly.pdbx_strand_id
1 'polypeptide(L)'
;MLKKKIATATILALLVTGVGAGSALATTKYVDGGEWRYGGFIYSEYLHPSKYHYAKVVNGNGTVDVGYTVGGGKWSKASLVGTLWGNQASYRIFN
;
A
#
# COMPACT_ATOMS: atom_id res chain seq x y z
N MET A 1 -30.06 16.05 -1.40
CA MET A 1 -29.49 14.83 -2.04
C MET A 1 -28.04 15.09 -2.38
N LEU A 2 -27.10 14.62 -1.55
CA LEU A 2 -25.67 14.89 -1.74
C LEU A 2 -25.13 13.98 -2.84
N LYS A 3 -24.82 14.55 -4.01
CA LYS A 3 -24.23 13.83 -5.15
C LYS A 3 -22.83 13.36 -4.73
N LYS A 4 -22.67 12.10 -4.35
CA LYS A 4 -21.36 11.45 -4.25
C LYS A 4 -20.76 11.44 -5.66
N LYS A 5 -19.96 12.46 -5.97
CA LYS A 5 -19.11 12.46 -7.16
C LYS A 5 -18.14 11.32 -6.98
N ILE A 6 -18.39 10.20 -7.67
CA ILE A 6 -17.40 9.15 -7.86
C ILE A 6 -16.35 9.81 -8.76
N ALA A 7 -15.31 10.36 -8.14
CA ALA A 7 -14.17 10.92 -8.87
C ALA A 7 -13.58 9.80 -9.72
N THR A 8 -13.43 10.06 -11.01
CA THR A 8 -12.84 9.13 -11.97
C THR A 8 -11.37 8.96 -11.61
N ALA A 9 -11.08 7.95 -10.79
CA ALA A 9 -9.76 7.69 -10.24
C ALA A 9 -8.78 7.30 -11.35
N THR A 10 -7.83 8.16 -11.66
CA THR A 10 -6.62 7.76 -12.39
C THR A 10 -5.84 6.80 -11.50
N ILE A 11 -5.63 5.57 -11.99
CA ILE A 11 -5.05 4.47 -11.21
C ILE A 11 -3.52 4.56 -11.32
N LEU A 12 -2.86 5.00 -10.25
CA LEU A 12 -1.42 4.85 -10.06
C LEU A 12 -1.21 3.85 -8.91
N ALA A 13 -0.58 2.72 -9.23
CA ALA A 13 -0.29 1.66 -8.29
C ALA A 13 1.13 1.14 -8.55
N LEU A 14 1.96 1.15 -7.50
CA LEU A 14 3.27 0.52 -7.53
C LEU A 14 3.19 -0.82 -6.80
N LEU A 15 3.72 -1.86 -7.42
CA LEU A 15 3.80 -3.21 -6.88
C LEU A 15 5.27 -3.60 -6.74
N VAL A 16 5.66 -4.08 -5.56
CA VAL A 16 6.95 -4.72 -5.35
C VAL A 16 6.73 -6.18 -5.01
N THR A 17 7.38 -7.07 -5.78
CA THR A 17 7.37 -8.52 -5.60
C THR A 17 8.66 -9.01 -4.95
N GLY A 18 8.58 -10.05 -4.13
CA GLY A 18 9.78 -10.73 -3.60
C GLY A 18 10.29 -10.19 -2.26
N VAL A 19 9.41 -9.61 -1.45
CA VAL A 19 9.76 -9.22 -0.06
C VAL A 19 9.96 -10.50 0.74
N GLY A 20 11.19 -10.97 0.95
CA GLY A 20 11.46 -12.20 1.70
C GLY A 20 11.11 -12.05 3.18
N ALA A 21 10.55 -13.11 3.81
CA ALA A 21 10.17 -13.12 5.24
C ALA A 21 11.37 -13.20 6.22
N GLY A 22 12.58 -12.84 5.78
CA GLY A 22 13.70 -12.60 6.69
C GLY A 22 13.57 -11.25 7.40
N SER A 23 14.52 -10.89 8.25
CA SER A 23 14.70 -9.55 8.83
C SER A 23 15.05 -8.51 7.75
N ALA A 24 14.16 -8.35 6.76
CA ALA A 24 14.30 -7.37 5.70
C ALA A 24 14.07 -5.98 6.27
N LEU A 25 15.04 -5.09 6.04
CA LEU A 25 14.96 -3.69 6.46
C LEU A 25 13.71 -3.03 5.86
N ALA A 26 13.05 -2.21 6.67
CA ALA A 26 12.05 -1.27 6.21
C ALA A 26 12.63 -0.40 5.09
N THR A 27 12.01 -0.41 3.92
CA THR A 27 12.37 0.45 2.79
C THR A 27 11.40 1.62 2.73
N THR A 28 11.93 2.83 2.67
CA THR A 28 11.16 4.07 2.42
C THR A 28 11.42 4.55 0.99
N LYS A 29 10.36 4.86 0.25
CA LYS A 29 10.42 5.46 -1.09
C LYS A 29 9.46 6.64 -1.21
N TYR A 30 9.87 7.66 -1.95
CA TYR A 30 9.01 8.79 -2.30
C TYR A 30 8.51 8.62 -3.73
N VAL A 31 7.23 8.31 -3.89
CA VAL A 31 6.63 7.87 -5.16
C VAL A 31 5.23 8.43 -5.29
N ASP A 32 4.86 8.81 -6.52
CA ASP A 32 3.56 9.39 -6.87
C ASP A 32 3.15 10.60 -6.00
N GLY A 33 4.13 11.38 -5.54
CA GLY A 33 3.90 12.55 -4.69
C GLY A 33 3.63 12.25 -3.21
N GLY A 34 3.80 11.00 -2.79
CA GLY A 34 3.67 10.55 -1.40
C GLY A 34 4.88 9.78 -0.89
N GLU A 35 4.78 9.30 0.35
CA GLU A 35 5.77 8.45 0.99
C GLU A 35 5.22 7.03 1.13
N TRP A 36 6.00 6.06 0.68
CA TRP A 36 5.70 4.64 0.76
C TRP A 36 6.74 3.90 1.59
N ARG A 37 6.28 3.17 2.62
CA ARG A 37 7.11 2.32 3.47
C ARG A 37 6.69 0.87 3.32
N TYR A 38 7.62 -0.02 3.05
CA TYR A 38 7.35 -1.45 2.91
C TYR A 38 8.58 -2.29 3.28
N GLY A 39 8.39 -3.52 3.72
CA GLY A 39 9.49 -4.42 4.09
C GLY A 39 9.14 -5.40 5.21
N GLY A 40 10.15 -5.95 5.88
CA GLY A 40 10.03 -6.83 7.04
C GLY A 40 9.12 -8.05 6.87
N PHE A 41 8.38 -8.38 7.95
CA PHE A 41 7.21 -9.29 7.96
C PHE A 41 6.04 -8.68 7.16
N ILE A 42 6.29 -8.45 5.87
CA ILE A 42 5.38 -7.97 4.82
C ILE A 42 4.37 -6.93 5.28
N TYR A 43 4.77 -5.68 5.24
CA TYR A 43 3.86 -4.56 5.42
C TYR A 43 3.94 -3.59 4.24
N SER A 44 2.90 -2.78 4.09
CA SER A 44 2.80 -1.65 3.18
C SER A 44 2.12 -0.51 3.92
N GLU A 45 2.78 0.64 4.02
CA GLU A 45 2.21 1.88 4.52
C GLU A 45 2.40 2.98 3.48
N TYR A 46 1.33 3.68 3.12
CA TYR A 46 1.40 4.77 2.15
C TYR A 46 0.75 6.04 2.71
N LEU A 47 1.40 7.17 2.47
CA LEU A 47 0.93 8.51 2.81
C LEU A 47 0.99 9.39 1.56
N HIS A 48 -0.16 9.87 1.11
CA HIS A 48 -0.23 10.98 0.16
C HIS A 48 -0.67 12.26 0.88
N PRO A 49 -0.08 13.44 0.59
CA PRO A 49 -0.44 14.69 1.27
C PRO A 49 -1.84 15.23 0.96
N SER A 50 -2.49 14.82 -0.13
CA SER A 50 -3.71 15.47 -0.64
C SER A 50 -4.72 14.50 -1.23
N LYS A 51 -4.28 13.43 -1.90
CA LYS A 51 -5.17 12.48 -2.59
C LYS A 51 -5.65 11.37 -1.67
N TYR A 52 -6.80 10.81 -2.02
CA TYR A 52 -7.26 9.58 -1.40
C TYR A 52 -6.34 8.42 -1.81
N HIS A 53 -6.10 7.47 -0.91
CA HIS A 53 -5.22 6.34 -1.18
C HIS A 53 -5.46 5.18 -0.20
N TYR A 54 -4.94 4.00 -0.55
CA TYR A 54 -4.81 2.87 0.38
C TYR A 54 -3.51 2.08 0.16
N ALA A 55 -3.08 1.32 1.17
CA ALA A 55 -1.99 0.36 1.09
C ALA A 55 -2.53 -1.09 1.09
N LYS A 56 -1.82 -2.02 0.46
CA LYS A 56 -2.19 -3.43 0.35
C LYS A 56 -0.97 -4.33 0.40
N VAL A 57 -1.11 -5.48 1.06
CA VAL A 57 -0.14 -6.58 0.99
C VAL A 57 -0.82 -7.87 0.55
N VAL A 58 -0.03 -8.74 -0.09
CA VAL A 58 -0.41 -10.12 -0.43
C VAL A 58 0.75 -11.03 -0.06
N ASN A 59 0.52 -12.08 0.72
CA ASN A 59 1.57 -13.07 0.99
C ASN A 59 1.68 -14.11 -0.15
N GLY A 60 2.72 -14.93 -0.15
CA GLY A 60 2.91 -15.96 -1.17
C GLY A 60 1.84 -17.05 -1.23
N ASN A 61 1.00 -17.17 -0.20
CA ASN A 61 -0.17 -18.06 -0.18
C ASN A 61 -1.44 -17.40 -0.75
N GLY A 62 -1.37 -16.12 -1.14
CA GLY A 62 -2.52 -15.37 -1.64
C GLY A 62 -3.41 -14.75 -0.56
N THR A 63 -3.02 -14.79 0.72
CA THR A 63 -3.70 -14.02 1.77
C THR A 63 -3.52 -12.53 1.51
N VAL A 64 -4.58 -11.75 1.66
CA VAL A 64 -4.60 -10.32 1.36
C VAL A 64 -4.97 -9.54 2.61
N ASP A 65 -4.24 -8.45 2.87
CA ASP A 65 -4.66 -7.38 3.77
C ASP A 65 -4.68 -6.05 3.03
N VAL A 66 -5.69 -5.24 3.32
CA VAL A 66 -5.91 -3.93 2.68
C VAL A 66 -6.23 -2.91 3.75
N GLY A 67 -5.39 -1.88 3.81
CA GLY A 67 -5.62 -0.74 4.68
C GLY A 67 -6.85 0.05 4.25
N TYR A 68 -7.42 0.80 5.18
CA TYR A 68 -8.53 1.70 4.85
C TYR A 68 -8.15 2.70 3.75
N THR A 69 -9.11 3.01 2.90
CA THR A 69 -9.01 4.16 2.00
C THR A 69 -9.13 5.44 2.83
N VAL A 70 -8.06 6.22 2.86
CA VAL A 70 -7.97 7.45 3.63
C VAL A 70 -7.75 8.64 2.71
N GLY A 71 -8.17 9.83 3.15
CA GLY A 71 -7.86 11.09 2.46
C GLY A 71 -6.43 11.54 2.68
N GLY A 72 -6.04 12.65 2.03
CA GLY A 72 -4.71 13.24 2.16
C GLY A 72 -4.28 13.51 3.60
N GLY A 73 -2.98 13.35 3.87
CA GLY A 73 -2.35 13.63 5.16
C GLY A 73 -2.50 12.51 6.20
N LYS A 74 -3.06 11.36 5.83
CA LYS A 74 -3.23 10.20 6.72
C LYS A 74 -2.48 9.00 6.15
N TRP A 75 -1.96 8.15 7.01
CA TRP A 75 -1.34 6.89 6.59
C TRP A 75 -2.43 5.82 6.36
N SER A 76 -2.36 5.13 5.23
CA SER A 76 -3.00 3.81 5.07
C SER A 76 -1.96 2.73 5.34
N LYS A 77 -2.34 1.69 6.09
CA LYS A 77 -1.42 0.65 6.57
C LYS A 77 -2.02 -0.73 6.33
N ALA A 78 -1.21 -1.66 5.86
CA ALA A 78 -1.56 -3.07 5.70
C ALA A 78 -0.36 -3.94 6.11
N SER A 79 -0.60 -5.06 6.76
CA SER A 79 0.46 -6.02 7.13
C SER A 79 -0.08 -7.44 7.28
N LEU A 80 0.80 -8.41 7.04
CA LEU A 80 0.48 -9.84 7.15
C LEU A 80 1.68 -10.61 7.70
N VAL A 81 1.45 -11.86 8.10
CA VAL A 81 2.56 -12.81 8.23
C VAL A 81 3.02 -13.22 6.83
N GLY A 82 4.30 -12.98 6.55
CA GLY A 82 4.92 -13.27 5.27
C GLY A 82 5.30 -14.73 5.10
N THR A 83 5.36 -15.18 3.85
CA THR A 83 5.91 -16.48 3.47
C THR A 83 7.38 -16.35 3.07
N LEU A 84 8.10 -17.47 2.89
CA LEU A 84 9.50 -17.42 2.43
C LEU A 84 9.68 -16.66 1.11
N TRP A 85 8.72 -16.78 0.20
CA TRP A 85 8.74 -16.19 -1.13
C TRP A 85 7.32 -15.80 -1.57
N GLY A 86 7.21 -15.02 -2.65
CA GLY A 86 5.92 -14.67 -3.25
C GLY A 86 5.16 -13.53 -2.57
N ASN A 87 5.75 -12.89 -1.55
CA ASN A 87 5.10 -11.74 -0.92
C ASN A 87 5.16 -10.49 -1.79
N GLN A 88 4.13 -9.66 -1.64
CA GLN A 88 3.91 -8.46 -2.40
C GLN A 88 3.43 -7.34 -1.49
N ALA A 89 3.98 -6.15 -1.72
CA ALA A 89 3.52 -4.91 -1.10
C ALA A 89 3.15 -3.92 -2.21
N SER A 90 2.06 -3.19 -2.01
CA SER A 90 1.57 -2.22 -2.98
C SER A 90 0.81 -1.07 -2.31
N TYR A 91 0.60 0.01 -3.04
CA TYR A 91 -0.34 1.06 -2.70
C TYR A 91 -1.17 1.46 -3.93
N ARG A 92 -2.25 2.21 -3.71
CA ARG A 92 -3.06 2.81 -4.75
C ARG A 92 -3.50 4.21 -4.36
N ILE A 93 -3.47 5.13 -5.32
CA ILE A 93 -3.99 6.49 -5.20
C ILE A 93 -5.24 6.65 -6.06
N PHE A 94 -6.14 7.52 -5.64
CA PHE A 94 -7.31 7.96 -6.39
C PHE A 94 -7.17 9.45 -6.72
N ASN A 95 -7.33 9.82 -7.99
CA ASN A 95 -7.49 11.21 -8.43
C ASN A 95 -8.93 11.68 -8.28
#